data_AF-A0A0A6D536-F1
#
_entry.id   AF-A0A0A6D536-F1
#
_cell.length_a   1.000
_cell.length_b   1.000
_cell.length_c   1.000
_cell.angle_alpha   90.00
_cell.angle_beta   90.00
_cell.angle_gamma   90.00
#
_symmetry.space_group_name_H-M   'P 1'
#
loop_
_entity.id
_entity.type
_entity.pdbx_description
1 polymer ?
#
loop_
_entity_poly.entity_id
_entity_poly.type
_entity_poly.pdbx_seq_one_letter_code
_entity_poly.pdbx_strand_id
1 'polypeptide(L)'
;MTDNTTNSAAQVDCIGVDTLTDLRAVSSATTRKVSTLGFAARGDGGHADYVLDAADTTTPESSPMVIVAYDGGRWKLMHDGNVTAEQCGFKRDGTVNTQNVLNSAIAAVTKAGARIMWGHGTYVCEHIAIIPNMSWVGKGQFFTVLKARDGLNQDFITSNFNINTDNVSVVGMQFHGNRAKNSNGQTFALKGAKQTLRQVTITQSALHGLITDFDIIDGERPLGFESTYEDILIDTTGGHGWMYNGPTDSSMTNVTLLDCGVLKDNTYFGLIASRNFRADNLHPWNRSSTSQVPAASVYIQASAPGCTAVNSHFEGGHCPLKILSNQNSFSDCDYYATRGVYCVENYGAANKISGVLGATAAAVNPNYRGILLQGVGNMVDLTDGGCVNGSIDFNGSQGGNMVRISGYRNSGVPYVGTPHPADVVDLVILGAGGGVLTKPYSA
;
A
#
# COMPACT_ATOMS: atom_id res chain seq x y z
N MET A 1 -4.32 72.37 -32.46
CA MET A 1 -4.88 71.42 -31.48
C MET A 1 -5.18 70.14 -32.23
N THR A 2 -4.26 69.20 -32.21
CA THR A 2 -4.44 67.84 -32.74
C THR A 2 -4.71 66.96 -31.54
N ASP A 3 -5.92 66.42 -31.46
CA ASP A 3 -6.35 65.50 -30.40
C ASP A 3 -5.47 64.26 -30.39
N ASN A 4 -4.75 64.08 -29.28
CA ASN A 4 -4.05 62.85 -28.96
C ASN A 4 -4.96 62.02 -28.04
N THR A 5 -5.96 61.35 -28.64
CA THR A 5 -6.85 60.43 -27.94
C THR A 5 -6.32 58.99 -28.03
N THR A 6 -5.12 58.74 -27.49
CA THR A 6 -4.82 57.38 -27.02
C THR A 6 -5.43 57.23 -25.63
N ASN A 7 -6.72 56.93 -25.59
CA ASN A 7 -7.32 56.26 -24.43
C ASN A 7 -6.62 54.91 -24.30
N SER A 8 -5.49 54.86 -23.60
CA SER A 8 -4.97 53.62 -23.03
C SER A 8 -6.07 53.14 -22.09
N ALA A 9 -6.86 52.16 -22.54
CA ALA A 9 -7.87 51.53 -21.71
C ALA A 9 -7.23 51.20 -20.36
N ALA A 10 -7.84 51.68 -19.28
CA ALA A 10 -7.34 51.45 -17.93
C ALA A 10 -7.13 49.95 -17.77
N GLN A 11 -5.86 49.55 -17.65
CA GLN A 11 -5.46 48.18 -17.47
C GLN A 11 -6.06 47.74 -16.12
N VAL A 12 -7.07 46.88 -16.16
CA VAL A 12 -7.65 46.35 -14.93
C VAL A 12 -6.69 45.30 -14.43
N ASP A 13 -6.03 45.58 -13.30
CA ASP A 13 -4.96 44.74 -12.78
C ASP A 13 -5.44 43.34 -12.37
N CYS A 14 -6.72 43.19 -12.00
CA CYS A 14 -7.33 41.88 -11.77
C CYS A 14 -8.86 41.94 -11.96
N ILE A 15 -9.45 40.97 -12.66
CA ILE A 15 -10.91 40.77 -12.72
C ILE A 15 -11.31 39.43 -12.10
N GLY A 16 -12.51 39.37 -11.52
CA GLY A 16 -13.12 38.13 -11.05
C GLY A 16 -14.09 37.57 -12.08
N VAL A 17 -14.02 36.27 -12.36
CA VAL A 17 -14.97 35.53 -13.21
C VAL A 17 -15.46 34.28 -12.48
N ASP A 18 -16.62 33.75 -12.88
CA ASP A 18 -17.22 32.64 -12.14
C ASP A 18 -16.53 31.29 -12.41
N THR A 19 -16.07 31.03 -13.64
CA THR A 19 -15.60 29.69 -14.07
C THR A 19 -14.36 29.72 -15.00
N LEU A 20 -13.76 28.55 -15.28
CA LEU A 20 -12.74 28.43 -16.34
C LEU A 20 -13.28 28.70 -17.75
N THR A 21 -14.57 28.47 -17.99
CA THR A 21 -15.19 28.82 -19.27
C THR A 21 -15.22 30.33 -19.45
N ASP A 22 -15.55 31.07 -18.40
CA ASP A 22 -15.55 32.53 -18.42
C ASP A 22 -14.13 33.09 -18.55
N LEU A 23 -13.14 32.47 -17.92
CA LEU A 23 -11.72 32.80 -18.09
C LEU A 23 -11.29 32.76 -19.56
N ARG A 24 -11.75 31.77 -20.33
CA ARG A 24 -11.42 31.70 -21.77
C ARG A 24 -12.00 32.87 -22.56
N ALA A 25 -13.10 33.47 -22.10
CA ALA A 25 -13.73 34.63 -22.72
C ALA A 25 -13.07 35.97 -22.34
N VAL A 26 -12.20 35.99 -21.31
CA VAL A 26 -11.48 37.20 -20.92
C VAL A 26 -10.47 37.57 -21.99
N SER A 27 -10.53 38.82 -22.48
CA SER A 27 -9.57 39.31 -23.46
C SER A 27 -8.18 39.49 -22.84
N SER A 28 -7.19 38.84 -23.43
CA SER A 28 -5.79 38.97 -23.05
C SER A 28 -5.16 40.30 -23.48
N ALA A 29 -5.85 41.08 -24.32
CA ALA A 29 -5.38 42.39 -24.74
C ALA A 29 -5.46 43.45 -23.62
N THR A 30 -6.41 43.29 -22.70
CA THR A 30 -6.76 44.32 -21.70
C THR A 30 -6.58 43.88 -20.25
N THR A 31 -6.49 42.57 -20.00
CA THR A 31 -6.40 42.00 -18.66
C THR A 31 -5.07 41.27 -18.48
N ARG A 32 -4.45 41.41 -17.30
CA ARG A 32 -3.19 40.69 -16.96
C ARG A 32 -3.33 39.66 -15.86
N LYS A 33 -4.34 39.78 -15.00
CA LYS A 33 -4.66 38.81 -13.96
C LYS A 33 -6.16 38.54 -13.92
N VAL A 34 -6.53 37.29 -13.69
CA VAL A 34 -7.93 36.87 -13.53
C VAL A 34 -8.04 35.93 -12.34
N SER A 35 -9.05 36.15 -11.50
CA SER A 35 -9.43 35.24 -10.42
C SER A 35 -10.71 34.51 -10.81
N THR A 36 -10.70 33.19 -10.75
CA THR A 36 -11.88 32.34 -10.96
C THR A 36 -12.51 32.01 -9.61
N LEU A 37 -13.85 32.01 -9.51
CA LEU A 37 -14.57 31.68 -8.28
C LEU A 37 -14.94 30.18 -8.19
N GLY A 38 -14.74 29.44 -9.26
CA GLY A 38 -14.81 27.99 -9.29
C GLY A 38 -14.29 27.39 -10.59
N PHE A 39 -14.31 26.06 -10.70
CA PHE A 39 -13.84 25.35 -11.90
C PHE A 39 -14.91 25.36 -13.00
N ALA A 40 -16.08 24.79 -12.74
CA ALA A 40 -17.20 24.67 -13.68
C ALA A 40 -18.44 25.47 -13.25
N ALA A 41 -18.57 25.79 -11.96
CA ALA A 41 -19.60 26.66 -11.42
C ALA A 41 -19.05 27.48 -10.25
N ARG A 42 -19.60 28.67 -10.03
CA ARG A 42 -19.21 29.50 -8.88
C ARG A 42 -19.35 28.72 -7.57
N GLY A 43 -18.26 28.61 -6.82
CA GLY A 43 -18.27 27.97 -5.50
C GLY A 43 -18.25 26.43 -5.50
N ASP A 44 -18.04 25.78 -6.65
CA ASP A 44 -17.86 24.32 -6.73
C ASP A 44 -16.48 23.84 -6.20
N GLY A 45 -15.64 24.77 -5.77
CA GLY A 45 -14.24 24.55 -5.44
C GLY A 45 -13.34 25.03 -6.57
N GLY A 46 -12.03 24.81 -6.50
CA GLY A 46 -11.17 25.00 -7.67
C GLY A 46 -10.93 26.45 -8.10
N HIS A 47 -11.31 27.42 -7.26
CA HIS A 47 -10.93 28.82 -7.44
C HIS A 47 -9.42 28.95 -7.64
N ALA A 48 -9.03 29.85 -8.52
CA ALA A 48 -7.65 29.99 -8.94
C ALA A 48 -7.38 31.40 -9.46
N ASP A 49 -6.16 31.86 -9.20
CA ASP A 49 -5.60 33.06 -9.81
C ASP A 49 -4.77 32.66 -11.03
N TYR A 50 -4.96 33.40 -12.12
CA TYR A 50 -4.25 33.22 -13.37
C TYR A 50 -3.58 34.53 -13.79
N VAL A 51 -2.37 34.43 -14.34
CA VAL A 51 -1.64 35.56 -14.93
C VAL A 51 -1.41 35.31 -16.40
N LEU A 52 -1.58 36.35 -17.21
CA LEU A 52 -1.30 36.28 -18.63
C LEU A 52 0.22 36.23 -18.85
N ASP A 53 0.67 35.21 -19.57
CA ASP A 53 1.98 35.23 -20.22
C ASP A 53 1.80 35.73 -21.65
N ALA A 54 2.09 37.01 -21.87
CA ALA A 54 1.95 37.64 -23.18
C ALA A 54 3.04 37.22 -24.19
N ALA A 55 4.15 36.65 -23.71
CA ALA A 55 5.22 36.15 -24.58
C ALA A 55 4.91 34.72 -25.07
N ASP A 56 4.14 33.96 -24.31
CA ASP A 56 3.74 32.61 -24.67
C ASP A 56 2.57 32.59 -25.67
N THR A 57 2.90 32.24 -26.91
CA THR A 57 1.95 32.15 -28.03
C THR A 57 1.78 30.72 -28.55
N THR A 58 2.48 29.75 -27.97
CA THR A 58 2.61 28.40 -28.54
C THR A 58 2.24 27.28 -27.57
N THR A 59 2.30 27.51 -26.25
CA THR A 59 1.96 26.45 -25.29
C THR A 59 0.50 26.02 -25.48
N PRO A 60 0.24 24.71 -25.66
CA PRO A 60 -1.11 24.19 -25.78
C PRO A 60 -1.85 24.26 -24.44
N GLU A 61 -3.18 24.22 -24.52
CA GLU A 61 -4.02 24.11 -23.33
C GLU A 61 -3.67 22.86 -22.53
N SER A 62 -3.52 23.04 -21.22
CA SER A 62 -3.17 21.98 -20.27
C SER A 62 -3.75 22.33 -18.90
N SER A 63 -5.08 22.30 -18.82
CA SER A 63 -5.82 22.64 -17.60
C SER A 63 -5.36 21.76 -16.42
N PRO A 64 -5.13 22.33 -15.23
CA PRO A 64 -5.35 23.73 -14.88
C PRO A 64 -4.15 24.66 -15.12
N MET A 65 -2.99 24.13 -15.52
CA MET A 65 -1.73 24.89 -15.58
C MET A 65 -1.76 26.01 -16.61
N VAL A 66 -2.34 25.74 -17.78
CA VAL A 66 -2.44 26.68 -18.90
C VAL A 66 -3.85 26.64 -19.46
N ILE A 67 -4.53 27.78 -19.44
CA ILE A 67 -5.82 27.99 -20.08
C ILE A 67 -5.62 28.91 -21.29
N VAL A 68 -6.09 28.49 -22.46
CA VAL A 68 -5.97 29.27 -23.69
C VAL A 68 -7.26 30.08 -23.88
N ALA A 69 -7.13 31.41 -23.89
CA ALA A 69 -8.23 32.32 -24.17
C ALA A 69 -8.70 32.20 -25.63
N TYR A 70 -9.94 32.63 -25.91
CA TYR A 70 -10.49 32.61 -27.28
C TYR A 70 -9.74 33.52 -28.25
N ASP A 71 -9.08 34.58 -27.75
CA ASP A 71 -8.20 35.45 -28.53
C ASP A 71 -6.75 34.93 -28.61
N GLY A 72 -6.47 33.74 -28.05
CA GLY A 72 -5.16 33.10 -28.06
C GLY A 72 -4.25 33.48 -26.89
N GLY A 73 -4.68 34.30 -25.92
CA GLY A 73 -3.88 34.53 -24.71
C GLY A 73 -3.63 33.26 -23.88
N ARG A 74 -2.48 33.16 -23.20
CA ARG A 74 -2.15 32.01 -22.31
C ARG A 74 -2.21 32.44 -20.85
N TRP A 75 -3.26 32.03 -20.18
CA TRP A 75 -3.43 32.21 -18.74
C TRP A 75 -2.68 31.12 -17.99
N LYS A 76 -1.65 31.49 -17.23
CA LYS A 76 -0.84 30.60 -16.40
C LYS A 76 -1.39 30.59 -14.98
N LEU A 77 -1.66 29.39 -14.45
CA LEU A 77 -2.05 29.23 -13.05
C LEU A 77 -0.96 29.80 -12.14
N MET A 78 -1.34 30.62 -11.17
CA MET A 78 -0.47 30.99 -10.06
C MET A 78 -0.48 29.87 -9.02
N HIS A 79 0.67 29.24 -8.81
CA HIS A 79 0.85 28.20 -7.80
C HIS A 79 2.24 28.28 -7.16
N ASP A 80 2.36 27.77 -5.93
CA ASP A 80 3.59 27.68 -5.15
C ASP A 80 4.22 26.27 -5.22
N GLY A 81 3.84 25.50 -6.24
CA GLY A 81 4.13 24.07 -6.36
C GLY A 81 2.98 23.17 -5.90
N ASN A 82 1.91 23.74 -5.34
CA ASN A 82 0.69 23.02 -4.96
C ASN A 82 -0.48 23.40 -5.88
N VAL A 83 -1.21 22.41 -6.36
CA VAL A 83 -2.44 22.58 -7.14
C VAL A 83 -3.53 21.76 -6.47
N THR A 84 -4.71 22.34 -6.22
CA THR A 84 -5.80 21.60 -5.56
C THR A 84 -6.47 20.61 -6.52
N ALA A 85 -7.02 19.52 -5.99
CA ALA A 85 -7.79 18.58 -6.80
C ALA A 85 -8.97 19.26 -7.50
N GLU A 86 -9.66 20.19 -6.83
CA GLU A 86 -10.76 20.94 -7.43
C GLU A 86 -10.30 21.86 -8.56
N GLN A 87 -9.09 22.43 -8.50
CA GLN A 87 -8.51 23.16 -9.65
C GLN A 87 -8.30 22.23 -10.84
N CYS A 88 -8.00 20.94 -10.60
CA CYS A 88 -7.95 19.91 -11.64
C CYS A 88 -9.33 19.43 -12.12
N GLY A 89 -10.43 19.99 -11.58
CA GLY A 89 -11.81 19.63 -11.95
C GLY A 89 -12.40 18.46 -11.16
N PHE A 90 -11.74 17.99 -10.10
CA PHE A 90 -12.31 16.97 -9.22
C PHE A 90 -13.45 17.55 -8.37
N LYS A 91 -14.56 16.84 -8.32
CA LYS A 91 -15.78 17.21 -7.58
C LYS A 91 -16.00 16.31 -6.36
N ARG A 92 -16.60 16.89 -5.32
CA ARG A 92 -17.01 16.23 -4.06
C ARG A 92 -18.52 16.20 -3.85
N ASP A 93 -19.30 16.49 -4.89
CA ASP A 93 -20.76 16.62 -4.85
C ASP A 93 -21.50 15.26 -4.98
N GLY A 94 -20.77 14.14 -4.90
CA GLY A 94 -21.29 12.80 -5.09
C GLY A 94 -21.44 12.37 -6.56
N THR A 95 -21.20 13.27 -7.51
CA THR A 95 -21.15 12.91 -8.93
C THR A 95 -19.83 12.23 -9.28
N VAL A 96 -19.86 11.42 -10.34
CA VAL A 96 -18.67 10.71 -10.81
C VAL A 96 -17.70 11.67 -11.48
N ASN A 97 -16.44 11.57 -11.06
CA ASN A 97 -15.26 12.16 -11.65
C ASN A 97 -14.75 11.25 -12.78
N THR A 98 -14.82 11.70 -14.04
CA THR A 98 -14.57 10.87 -15.24
C THR A 98 -13.13 10.90 -15.71
N GLN A 99 -12.66 9.77 -16.26
CA GLN A 99 -11.25 9.51 -16.52
C GLN A 99 -10.56 10.53 -17.47
N ASN A 100 -11.19 10.83 -18.62
CA ASN A 100 -10.52 11.54 -19.72
C ASN A 100 -10.07 12.96 -19.35
N VAL A 101 -10.87 13.67 -18.56
CA VAL A 101 -10.57 15.06 -18.18
C VAL A 101 -9.52 15.09 -17.05
N LEU A 102 -9.64 14.17 -16.10
CA LEU A 102 -8.87 14.20 -14.86
C LEU A 102 -7.46 13.67 -15.03
N ASN A 103 -7.26 12.62 -15.83
CA ASN A 103 -5.92 12.11 -16.13
C ASN A 103 -5.08 13.15 -16.89
N SER A 104 -5.70 13.93 -17.78
CA SER A 104 -5.02 15.04 -18.46
C SER A 104 -4.59 16.14 -17.49
N ALA A 105 -5.43 16.47 -16.51
CA ALA A 105 -5.08 17.45 -15.48
C ALA A 105 -3.95 16.95 -14.57
N ILE A 106 -3.99 15.68 -14.14
CA ILE A 106 -2.91 15.05 -13.38
C ILE A 106 -1.59 15.10 -14.15
N ALA A 107 -1.62 14.78 -15.44
CA ALA A 107 -0.43 14.85 -16.30
C ALA A 107 0.12 16.27 -16.43
N ALA A 108 -0.75 17.28 -16.57
CA ALA A 108 -0.34 18.68 -16.65
C ALA A 108 0.35 19.16 -15.37
N VAL A 109 -0.25 18.89 -14.20
CA VAL A 109 0.32 19.25 -12.89
C VAL A 109 1.65 18.55 -12.64
N THR A 110 1.71 17.24 -12.91
CA THR A 110 2.92 16.44 -12.73
C THR A 110 4.05 16.90 -13.65
N LYS A 111 3.75 17.21 -14.92
CA LYS A 111 4.73 17.75 -15.88
C LYS A 111 5.29 19.10 -15.45
N ALA A 112 4.51 19.90 -14.73
CA ALA A 112 4.96 21.17 -14.16
C ALA A 112 5.81 21.00 -12.88
N GLY A 113 6.02 19.77 -12.40
CA GLY A 113 6.74 19.50 -11.15
C GLY A 113 5.97 19.89 -9.90
N ALA A 114 4.65 20.07 -10.01
CA ALA A 114 3.77 20.40 -8.91
C ALA A 114 3.10 19.14 -8.33
N ARG A 115 2.54 19.27 -7.12
CA ARG A 115 1.78 18.21 -6.45
C ARG A 115 0.30 18.55 -6.36
N ILE A 116 -0.53 17.52 -6.34
CA ILE A 116 -1.97 17.68 -6.15
C ILE A 116 -2.31 17.61 -4.66
N MET A 117 -2.95 18.67 -4.18
CA MET A 117 -3.48 18.78 -2.82
C MET A 117 -4.96 18.43 -2.83
N TRP A 118 -5.31 17.35 -2.16
CA TRP A 118 -6.68 16.88 -2.07
C TRP A 118 -7.38 17.47 -0.84
N GLY A 119 -8.66 17.83 -1.00
CA GLY A 119 -9.49 18.37 0.05
C GLY A 119 -10.08 17.30 0.98
N HIS A 120 -10.81 17.76 2.00
CA HIS A 120 -11.64 16.89 2.85
C HIS A 120 -12.85 16.35 2.06
N GLY A 121 -13.28 15.14 2.35
CA GLY A 121 -14.49 14.54 1.80
C GLY A 121 -14.21 13.41 0.81
N THR A 122 -15.25 13.00 0.10
CA THR A 122 -15.23 11.85 -0.80
C THR A 122 -15.32 12.29 -2.26
N TYR A 123 -14.37 11.84 -3.06
CA TYR A 123 -14.38 11.95 -4.51
C TYR A 123 -14.80 10.59 -5.08
N VAL A 124 -15.97 10.55 -5.72
CA VAL A 124 -16.40 9.34 -6.44
C VAL A 124 -15.77 9.38 -7.82
N CYS A 125 -14.95 8.38 -8.15
CA CYS A 125 -14.08 8.41 -9.32
C CYS A 125 -14.26 7.16 -10.18
N GLU A 126 -14.08 7.34 -11.48
CA GLU A 126 -13.69 6.23 -12.37
C GLU A 126 -12.24 5.82 -12.10
N HIS A 127 -11.69 4.99 -12.98
CA HIS A 127 -10.26 4.67 -12.96
C HIS A 127 -9.39 5.93 -13.07
N ILE A 128 -8.34 6.00 -12.25
CA ILE A 128 -7.32 7.06 -12.29
C ILE A 128 -5.95 6.43 -12.55
N ALA A 129 -5.25 6.96 -13.55
CA ALA A 129 -3.93 6.49 -13.92
C ALA A 129 -2.85 7.12 -13.02
N ILE A 130 -1.96 6.27 -12.49
CA ILE A 130 -0.73 6.71 -11.84
C ILE A 130 0.35 6.89 -12.92
N ILE A 131 1.08 8.00 -12.86
CA ILE A 131 2.15 8.34 -13.81
C ILE A 131 3.45 8.67 -13.06
N PRO A 132 4.62 8.62 -13.73
CA PRO A 132 5.90 8.88 -13.06
C PRO A 132 5.96 10.28 -12.46
N ASN A 133 6.67 10.44 -11.34
CA ASN A 133 6.84 11.71 -10.61
C ASN A 133 5.55 12.30 -10.01
N MET A 134 4.44 11.56 -10.04
CA MET A 134 3.17 12.02 -9.47
C MET A 134 3.28 12.15 -7.94
N SER A 135 2.79 13.27 -7.40
CA SER A 135 2.78 13.52 -5.96
C SER A 135 1.41 14.01 -5.50
N TRP A 136 0.77 13.26 -4.60
CA TRP A 136 -0.54 13.56 -4.02
C TRP A 136 -0.48 13.66 -2.51
N VAL A 137 -1.15 14.68 -1.96
CA VAL A 137 -1.25 14.91 -0.52
C VAL A 137 -2.70 15.17 -0.14
N GLY A 138 -3.28 14.31 0.67
CA GLY A 138 -4.60 14.50 1.27
C GLY A 138 -4.54 15.19 2.64
N LYS A 139 -5.70 15.27 3.29
CA LYS A 139 -5.87 15.85 4.63
C LYS A 139 -5.81 14.82 5.76
N GLY A 140 -5.43 13.59 5.44
CA GLY A 140 -5.31 12.46 6.36
C GLY A 140 -6.09 11.24 5.87
N GLN A 141 -5.67 10.07 6.34
CA GLN A 141 -6.10 8.76 5.83
C GLN A 141 -7.58 8.41 6.00
N PHE A 142 -8.35 9.23 6.72
CA PHE A 142 -9.81 9.11 6.87
C PHE A 142 -10.57 10.39 6.47
N PHE A 143 -9.85 11.42 6.03
CA PHE A 143 -10.42 12.73 5.74
C PHE A 143 -10.49 13.01 4.24
N THR A 144 -9.55 12.48 3.47
CA THR A 144 -9.58 12.52 2.00
C THR A 144 -9.85 11.11 1.49
N VAL A 145 -10.98 10.91 0.81
CA VAL A 145 -11.40 9.58 0.33
C VAL A 145 -11.59 9.61 -1.18
N LEU A 146 -10.83 8.78 -1.89
CA LEU A 146 -11.10 8.45 -3.29
C LEU A 146 -11.87 7.14 -3.31
N LYS A 147 -13.10 7.17 -3.82
CA LYS A 147 -13.99 6.01 -3.86
C LYS A 147 -14.25 5.61 -5.32
N ALA A 148 -14.03 4.33 -5.63
CA ALA A 148 -14.41 3.77 -6.93
C ALA A 148 -15.92 3.89 -7.16
N ARG A 149 -16.32 4.35 -8.34
CA ARG A 149 -17.74 4.41 -8.73
C ARG A 149 -18.40 3.04 -8.72
N ASP A 150 -19.72 3.04 -8.67
CA ASP A 150 -20.51 1.82 -8.82
C ASP A 150 -20.31 1.22 -10.22
N GLY A 151 -20.19 -0.11 -10.28
CA GLY A 151 -20.01 -0.84 -11.55
C GLY A 151 -18.72 -0.49 -12.29
N LEU A 152 -17.65 -0.11 -11.58
CA LEU A 152 -16.33 0.09 -12.17
C LEU A 152 -15.78 -1.24 -12.70
N ASN A 153 -15.76 -2.29 -11.86
CA ASN A 153 -15.34 -3.66 -12.21
C ASN A 153 -14.00 -3.79 -12.97
N GLN A 154 -13.10 -2.83 -12.77
CA GLN A 154 -11.75 -2.76 -13.30
C GLN A 154 -10.86 -2.10 -12.25
N ASP A 155 -9.54 -2.06 -12.48
CA ASP A 155 -8.60 -1.47 -11.54
C ASP A 155 -8.91 0.00 -11.29
N PHE A 156 -8.89 0.41 -10.03
CA PHE A 156 -9.32 1.74 -9.61
C PHE A 156 -8.19 2.76 -9.74
N ILE A 157 -7.14 2.63 -8.94
CA ILE A 157 -5.96 3.49 -9.04
C ILE A 157 -4.81 2.61 -9.51
N THR A 158 -4.40 2.73 -10.77
CA THR A 158 -3.34 1.86 -11.31
C THR A 158 -2.31 2.60 -12.15
N SER A 159 -1.06 2.18 -12.06
CA SER A 159 -0.03 2.54 -13.03
C SER A 159 -0.12 1.67 -14.29
N ASN A 160 0.68 1.99 -15.30
CA ASN A 160 0.88 1.11 -16.45
C ASN A 160 1.86 -0.01 -16.08
N PHE A 161 1.41 -1.26 -16.02
CA PHE A 161 2.25 -2.40 -15.63
C PHE A 161 3.22 -2.88 -16.74
N ASN A 162 3.20 -2.26 -17.91
CA ASN A 162 4.18 -2.52 -18.97
C ASN A 162 5.48 -1.72 -18.80
N ILE A 163 5.50 -0.70 -17.93
CA ILE A 163 6.64 0.17 -17.70
C ILE A 163 6.79 0.46 -16.20
N ASN A 164 8.01 0.75 -15.75
CA ASN A 164 8.23 1.23 -14.40
C ASN A 164 7.69 2.67 -14.28
N THR A 165 6.83 2.88 -13.28
CA THR A 165 6.23 4.18 -12.94
C THR A 165 6.88 4.71 -11.67
N ASP A 166 8.06 5.30 -11.85
CA ASP A 166 8.94 5.65 -10.74
C ASP A 166 8.56 6.95 -10.04
N ASN A 167 9.05 7.11 -8.81
CA ASN A 167 9.01 8.36 -8.04
C ASN A 167 7.57 8.84 -7.77
N VAL A 168 6.70 7.92 -7.38
CA VAL A 168 5.31 8.22 -7.02
C VAL A 168 5.21 8.43 -5.52
N SER A 169 4.56 9.53 -5.12
CA SER A 169 4.33 9.88 -3.71
C SER A 169 2.84 10.06 -3.43
N VAL A 170 2.34 9.36 -2.42
CA VAL A 170 0.94 9.47 -1.97
C VAL A 170 0.93 9.55 -0.44
N VAL A 171 0.35 10.63 0.09
CA VAL A 171 0.34 10.90 1.53
C VAL A 171 -1.04 11.23 2.04
N GLY A 172 -1.47 10.59 3.13
CA GLY A 172 -2.59 11.03 3.96
C GLY A 172 -3.94 10.94 3.27
N MET A 173 -4.30 9.76 2.75
CA MET A 173 -5.57 9.56 2.04
C MET A 173 -6.07 8.11 2.04
N GLN A 174 -7.37 7.96 1.80
CA GLN A 174 -8.06 6.68 1.68
C GLN A 174 -8.39 6.36 0.22
N PHE A 175 -8.21 5.09 -0.15
CA PHE A 175 -8.73 4.49 -1.37
C PHE A 175 -9.80 3.46 -1.02
N HIS A 176 -11.02 3.65 -1.54
CA HIS A 176 -12.16 2.81 -1.23
C HIS A 176 -12.63 2.08 -2.50
N GLY A 177 -12.37 0.77 -2.60
CA GLY A 177 -12.68 -0.05 -3.78
C GLY A 177 -14.17 -0.29 -4.03
N ASN A 178 -15.03 0.05 -3.06
CA ASN A 178 -16.49 -0.02 -3.19
C ASN A 178 -16.99 -1.44 -3.53
N ARG A 179 -16.40 -2.46 -2.88
CA ARG A 179 -16.70 -3.90 -3.05
C ARG A 179 -18.20 -4.24 -3.07
N ALA A 180 -19.04 -3.56 -2.29
CA ALA A 180 -20.49 -3.82 -2.31
C ALA A 180 -21.15 -3.58 -3.69
N LYS A 181 -20.48 -2.82 -4.57
CA LYS A 181 -20.94 -2.41 -5.90
C LYS A 181 -19.97 -2.77 -7.03
N ASN A 182 -18.86 -3.45 -6.71
CA ASN A 182 -17.82 -3.87 -7.64
C ASN A 182 -17.42 -5.32 -7.35
N SER A 183 -17.39 -6.16 -8.38
CA SER A 183 -17.06 -7.59 -8.26
C SER A 183 -15.65 -7.94 -8.72
N ASN A 184 -14.92 -6.98 -9.30
CA ASN A 184 -13.56 -7.17 -9.80
C ASN A 184 -12.76 -5.86 -9.73
N GLY A 185 -11.45 -5.96 -9.95
CA GLY A 185 -10.51 -4.83 -9.99
C GLY A 185 -9.72 -4.64 -8.70
N GLN A 186 -8.45 -4.27 -8.85
CA GLN A 186 -7.59 -3.89 -7.72
C GLN A 186 -7.93 -2.48 -7.25
N THR A 187 -7.84 -2.24 -5.94
CA THR A 187 -8.08 -0.89 -5.41
C THR A 187 -6.88 0.02 -5.68
N PHE A 188 -5.66 -0.45 -5.44
CA PHE A 188 -4.45 0.32 -5.68
C PHE A 188 -3.31 -0.56 -6.21
N ALA A 189 -2.81 -0.28 -7.40
CA ALA A 189 -1.79 -1.08 -8.06
C ALA A 189 -0.69 -0.20 -8.66
N LEU A 190 0.57 -0.44 -8.29
CA LEU A 190 1.69 0.41 -8.69
C LEU A 190 2.93 -0.42 -9.04
N LYS A 191 3.40 -0.25 -10.28
CA LYS A 191 4.67 -0.79 -10.75
C LYS A 191 5.73 0.30 -10.87
N GLY A 192 6.93 0.07 -10.37
CA GLY A 192 8.07 0.99 -10.50
C GLY A 192 8.84 1.18 -9.19
N ALA A 193 9.96 1.88 -9.25
CA ALA A 193 10.85 2.18 -8.13
C ALA A 193 10.48 3.45 -7.36
N LYS A 194 11.06 3.61 -6.16
CA LYS A 194 10.99 4.84 -5.35
C LYS A 194 9.55 5.30 -5.05
N GLN A 195 8.70 4.34 -4.75
CA GLN A 195 7.34 4.62 -4.31
C GLN A 195 7.40 5.12 -2.87
N THR A 196 6.61 6.14 -2.55
CA THR A 196 6.44 6.63 -1.17
C THR A 196 4.96 6.66 -0.85
N LEU A 197 4.49 5.67 -0.09
CA LEU A 197 3.13 5.64 0.43
C LEU A 197 3.19 5.89 1.94
N ARG A 198 2.53 6.94 2.42
CA ARG A 198 2.50 7.27 3.84
C ARG A 198 1.09 7.62 4.32
N GLN A 199 0.64 7.06 5.44
CA GLN A 199 -0.72 7.29 5.95
C GLN A 199 -1.77 7.01 4.87
N VAL A 200 -1.65 5.83 4.25
CA VAL A 200 -2.53 5.38 3.19
C VAL A 200 -3.43 4.29 3.72
N THR A 201 -4.73 4.48 3.56
CA THR A 201 -5.74 3.49 3.93
C THR A 201 -6.42 2.93 2.69
N ILE A 202 -6.45 1.62 2.52
CA ILE A 202 -7.10 0.93 1.41
C ILE A 202 -8.24 0.11 1.99
N THR A 203 -9.46 0.30 1.47
CA THR A 203 -10.67 -0.31 2.05
C THR A 203 -11.61 -0.89 1.02
N GLN A 204 -12.34 -1.92 1.43
CA GLN A 204 -13.48 -2.45 0.66
C GLN A 204 -13.08 -2.79 -0.78
N SER A 205 -11.98 -3.51 -0.95
CA SER A 205 -11.45 -3.87 -2.27
C SER A 205 -12.25 -5.02 -2.87
N ALA A 206 -12.70 -4.85 -4.12
CA ALA A 206 -13.43 -5.89 -4.84
C ALA A 206 -12.58 -7.15 -5.01
N LEU A 207 -11.34 -6.98 -5.48
CA LEU A 207 -10.32 -8.03 -5.56
C LEU A 207 -9.17 -7.75 -4.56
N HIS A 208 -7.99 -7.34 -5.00
CA HIS A 208 -6.83 -7.12 -4.12
C HIS A 208 -6.79 -5.69 -3.56
N GLY A 209 -6.20 -5.53 -2.38
CA GLY A 209 -5.98 -4.23 -1.76
C GLY A 209 -4.89 -3.44 -2.47
N LEU A 210 -3.64 -3.81 -2.18
CA LEU A 210 -2.45 -3.20 -2.73
C LEU A 210 -1.69 -4.19 -3.61
N ILE A 211 -1.25 -3.75 -4.78
CA ILE A 211 -0.25 -4.45 -5.58
C ILE A 211 0.92 -3.52 -5.77
N THR A 212 2.13 -4.00 -5.45
CA THR A 212 3.37 -3.33 -5.81
C THR A 212 4.20 -4.27 -6.68
N ASP A 213 4.77 -3.75 -7.75
CA ASP A 213 5.55 -4.53 -8.72
C ASP A 213 6.76 -3.74 -9.20
N PHE A 214 7.75 -4.45 -9.76
CA PHE A 214 9.00 -3.84 -10.19
C PHE A 214 9.76 -4.73 -11.16
N ASP A 215 10.15 -4.16 -12.31
CA ASP A 215 11.12 -4.78 -13.21
C ASP A 215 12.51 -4.18 -12.98
N ILE A 216 13.52 -5.04 -12.86
CA ILE A 216 14.92 -4.61 -12.90
C ILE A 216 15.29 -4.40 -14.37
N ILE A 217 15.48 -3.14 -14.77
CA ILE A 217 15.94 -2.78 -16.12
C ILE A 217 17.42 -2.37 -16.02
N ASP A 218 18.29 -3.17 -16.66
CA ASP A 218 19.72 -2.87 -16.71
C ASP A 218 19.99 -1.56 -17.47
N GLY A 219 20.83 -0.70 -16.89
CA GLY A 219 21.18 0.62 -17.45
C GLY A 219 20.41 1.80 -16.83
N GLU A 220 19.30 1.58 -16.15
CA GLU A 220 18.51 2.63 -15.47
C GLU A 220 18.96 2.83 -14.00
N ARG A 221 20.28 2.87 -13.74
CA ARG A 221 20.85 2.83 -12.38
C ARG A 221 21.49 4.13 -11.85
N PRO A 222 20.92 5.34 -11.99
CA PRO A 222 21.54 6.52 -11.38
C PRO A 222 21.37 6.59 -9.84
N LEU A 223 20.37 5.91 -9.26
CA LEU A 223 20.01 5.95 -7.83
C LEU A 223 19.38 4.60 -7.39
N GLY A 224 19.15 4.40 -6.08
CA GLY A 224 18.49 3.19 -5.52
C GLY A 224 17.04 2.99 -5.99
N PHE A 225 16.50 1.78 -5.83
CA PHE A 225 15.15 1.39 -6.30
C PHE A 225 14.12 1.31 -5.17
N GLU A 226 14.59 1.36 -3.94
CA GLU A 226 13.85 1.05 -2.73
C GLU A 226 12.67 2.02 -2.56
N SER A 227 11.55 1.46 -2.15
CA SER A 227 10.35 2.21 -1.80
C SER A 227 10.19 2.30 -0.28
N THR A 228 9.33 3.23 0.15
CA THR A 228 8.97 3.43 1.55
C THR A 228 7.46 3.33 1.70
N TYR A 229 7.02 2.47 2.60
CA TYR A 229 5.61 2.25 2.93
C TYR A 229 5.43 2.43 4.44
N GLU A 230 4.75 3.50 4.85
CA GLU A 230 4.66 3.91 6.27
C GLU A 230 3.20 4.17 6.67
N ASP A 231 2.79 3.67 7.83
CA ASP A 231 1.43 3.83 8.36
C ASP A 231 0.36 3.41 7.33
N ILE A 232 0.46 2.15 6.88
CA ILE A 232 -0.44 1.58 5.88
C ILE A 232 -1.52 0.75 6.58
N LEU A 233 -2.78 1.03 6.26
CA LEU A 233 -3.91 0.19 6.65
C LEU A 233 -4.57 -0.38 5.41
N ILE A 234 -4.65 -1.70 5.30
CA ILE A 234 -5.48 -2.38 4.30
C ILE A 234 -6.59 -3.11 5.05
N ASP A 235 -7.85 -2.72 4.85
CA ASP A 235 -8.99 -3.28 5.57
C ASP A 235 -10.08 -3.78 4.60
N THR A 236 -10.41 -5.07 4.71
CA THR A 236 -11.44 -5.75 3.94
C THR A 236 -11.11 -5.82 2.45
N THR A 237 -10.45 -6.89 2.04
CA THR A 237 -10.15 -7.18 0.62
C THR A 237 -10.81 -8.48 0.18
N GLY A 238 -11.34 -8.51 -1.04
CA GLY A 238 -11.87 -9.74 -1.59
C GLY A 238 -10.81 -10.84 -1.74
N GLY A 239 -9.71 -10.52 -2.41
CA GLY A 239 -8.54 -11.39 -2.57
C GLY A 239 -7.41 -11.02 -1.60
N HIS A 240 -6.16 -11.12 -2.04
CA HIS A 240 -4.98 -10.71 -1.27
C HIS A 240 -5.09 -9.30 -0.67
N GLY A 241 -4.58 -9.11 0.54
CA GLY A 241 -4.43 -7.79 1.15
C GLY A 241 -3.40 -6.97 0.39
N TRP A 242 -2.16 -7.47 0.36
CA TRP A 242 -1.05 -6.92 -0.40
C TRP A 242 -0.33 -8.01 -1.21
N MET A 243 -0.23 -7.81 -2.52
CA MET A 243 0.69 -8.54 -3.40
C MET A 243 1.98 -7.74 -3.58
N TYR A 244 3.06 -8.17 -2.94
CA TYR A 244 4.35 -7.51 -2.96
C TYR A 244 5.32 -8.21 -3.91
N ASN A 245 5.44 -7.66 -5.12
CA ASN A 245 6.36 -8.09 -6.16
C ASN A 245 7.54 -7.13 -6.33
N GLY A 246 7.81 -6.33 -5.29
CA GLY A 246 8.87 -5.33 -5.24
C GLY A 246 8.33 -3.91 -5.12
N PRO A 247 9.20 -2.89 -5.23
CA PRO A 247 10.66 -3.02 -5.48
C PRO A 247 11.41 -3.70 -4.34
N THR A 248 12.43 -4.47 -4.69
CA THR A 248 13.38 -5.14 -3.76
C THR A 248 13.89 -4.19 -2.68
N ASP A 249 14.14 -4.71 -1.47
CA ASP A 249 14.74 -4.00 -0.33
C ASP A 249 13.94 -2.79 0.19
N SER A 250 12.65 -2.70 -0.17
CA SER A 250 11.80 -1.61 0.30
C SER A 250 11.50 -1.72 1.80
N SER A 251 11.35 -0.55 2.43
CA SER A 251 10.98 -0.43 3.84
C SER A 251 9.47 -0.42 4.05
N MET A 252 9.03 -1.11 5.10
CA MET A 252 7.63 -1.17 5.55
C MET A 252 7.60 -0.88 7.04
N THR A 253 6.89 0.15 7.48
CA THR A 253 6.79 0.53 8.89
C THR A 253 5.33 0.75 9.26
N ASN A 254 4.88 0.15 10.36
CA ASN A 254 3.50 0.27 10.86
C ASN A 254 2.46 -0.13 9.79
N VAL A 255 2.51 -1.38 9.34
CA VAL A 255 1.60 -1.89 8.32
C VAL A 255 0.57 -2.82 8.95
N THR A 256 -0.72 -2.52 8.81
CA THR A 256 -1.81 -3.38 9.27
C THR A 256 -2.59 -3.93 8.08
N LEU A 257 -2.80 -5.25 8.07
CA LEU A 257 -3.61 -5.94 7.06
C LEU A 257 -4.79 -6.63 7.77
N LEU A 258 -5.99 -6.09 7.58
CA LEU A 258 -7.19 -6.47 8.32
C LEU A 258 -8.24 -7.07 7.41
N ASP A 259 -8.80 -8.22 7.77
CA ASP A 259 -9.91 -8.87 7.06
C ASP A 259 -9.62 -9.06 5.57
N CYS A 260 -8.44 -9.60 5.27
CA CYS A 260 -8.03 -9.87 3.89
C CYS A 260 -8.57 -11.22 3.40
N GLY A 261 -8.83 -11.36 2.09
CA GLY A 261 -9.18 -12.64 1.47
C GLY A 261 -10.63 -13.08 1.63
N VAL A 262 -11.57 -12.16 1.85
CA VAL A 262 -12.97 -12.49 2.22
C VAL A 262 -13.86 -12.95 1.05
N LEU A 263 -13.31 -13.20 -0.14
CA LEU A 263 -14.03 -13.86 -1.24
C LEU A 263 -14.05 -15.38 -1.10
N LYS A 264 -13.00 -15.97 -0.52
CA LYS A 264 -12.91 -17.41 -0.37
C LYS A 264 -11.96 -17.80 0.76
N ASP A 265 -12.48 -18.59 1.69
CA ASP A 265 -11.69 -19.14 2.80
C ASP A 265 -10.49 -19.95 2.31
N ASN A 266 -9.37 -19.84 3.03
CA ASN A 266 -8.15 -20.61 2.82
C ASN A 266 -7.62 -20.58 1.38
N THR A 267 -7.79 -19.47 0.67
CA THR A 267 -7.37 -19.33 -0.74
C THR A 267 -6.39 -18.18 -0.95
N TYR A 268 -6.64 -17.04 -0.31
CA TYR A 268 -5.82 -15.83 -0.47
C TYR A 268 -4.82 -15.66 0.68
N PHE A 269 -4.09 -14.55 0.67
CA PHE A 269 -3.05 -14.22 1.66
C PHE A 269 -3.26 -12.80 2.19
N GLY A 270 -2.88 -12.53 3.44
CA GLY A 270 -2.79 -11.15 3.92
C GLY A 270 -1.74 -10.40 3.10
N LEU A 271 -0.48 -10.80 3.26
CA LEU A 271 0.66 -10.40 2.42
C LEU A 271 1.17 -11.62 1.65
N ILE A 272 1.35 -11.49 0.33
CA ILE A 272 2.13 -12.43 -0.49
C ILE A 272 3.35 -11.70 -1.05
N ALA A 273 4.54 -12.25 -0.82
CA ALA A 273 5.79 -11.65 -1.24
C ALA A 273 6.57 -12.56 -2.20
N SER A 274 6.85 -12.06 -3.41
CA SER A 274 7.76 -12.69 -4.38
C SER A 274 9.14 -12.04 -4.43
N ARG A 275 9.29 -10.91 -3.73
CA ARG A 275 10.53 -10.14 -3.51
C ARG A 275 10.74 -9.88 -2.02
N ASN A 276 11.94 -9.43 -1.67
CA ASN A 276 12.33 -9.09 -0.31
C ASN A 276 11.84 -7.70 0.10
N PHE A 277 11.40 -7.60 1.35
CA PHE A 277 11.08 -6.35 2.05
C PHE A 277 11.80 -6.29 3.39
N ARG A 278 11.80 -5.10 4.01
CA ARG A 278 12.28 -4.83 5.37
C ARG A 278 11.15 -4.22 6.19
N ALA A 279 10.49 -5.04 7.01
CA ALA A 279 9.34 -4.63 7.80
C ALA A 279 9.67 -4.42 9.28
N ASP A 280 9.06 -3.40 9.87
CA ASP A 280 8.96 -3.16 11.31
C ASP A 280 7.49 -2.91 11.66
N ASN A 281 6.97 -3.63 12.66
CA ASN A 281 5.57 -3.57 13.07
C ASN A 281 4.58 -3.89 11.92
N LEU A 282 4.74 -5.06 11.31
CA LEU A 282 3.79 -5.65 10.37
C LEU A 282 2.75 -6.48 11.13
N HIS A 283 1.47 -6.13 11.00
CA HIS A 283 0.38 -6.73 11.74
C HIS A 283 -0.80 -7.15 10.84
N PRO A 284 -0.74 -8.32 10.20
CA PRO A 284 -1.91 -8.94 9.62
C PRO A 284 -2.75 -9.64 10.70
N TRP A 285 -4.05 -9.38 10.72
CA TRP A 285 -5.01 -10.05 11.61
C TRP A 285 -6.42 -9.98 11.04
N ASN A 286 -7.37 -10.71 11.65
CA ASN A 286 -8.78 -10.70 11.24
C ASN A 286 -9.69 -10.52 12.44
N ARG A 287 -10.80 -9.82 12.26
CA ARG A 287 -11.85 -9.67 13.28
C ARG A 287 -12.45 -11.05 13.62
N SER A 288 -12.93 -11.20 14.84
CA SER A 288 -13.55 -12.47 15.30
C SER A 288 -14.81 -12.83 14.50
N SER A 289 -15.53 -11.84 13.98
CA SER A 289 -16.70 -12.01 13.13
C SER A 289 -16.39 -12.43 11.69
N THR A 290 -15.11 -12.41 11.28
CA THR A 290 -14.70 -12.71 9.92
C THR A 290 -14.71 -14.22 9.69
N SER A 291 -15.58 -14.67 8.78
CA SER A 291 -15.83 -16.10 8.53
C SER A 291 -14.89 -16.72 7.50
N GLN A 292 -14.44 -15.94 6.52
CA GLN A 292 -13.51 -16.36 5.47
C GLN A 292 -12.17 -15.68 5.71
N VAL A 293 -11.11 -16.46 5.85
CA VAL A 293 -9.79 -15.93 6.20
C VAL A 293 -8.71 -16.40 5.22
N PRO A 294 -7.56 -15.72 5.18
CA PRO A 294 -6.43 -16.11 4.34
C PRO A 294 -5.91 -17.51 4.66
N ALA A 295 -5.36 -18.18 3.64
CA ALA A 295 -4.56 -19.40 3.81
C ALA A 295 -3.32 -19.12 4.67
N ALA A 296 -2.69 -17.97 4.48
CA ALA A 296 -1.69 -17.46 5.40
C ALA A 296 -1.77 -15.94 5.57
N SER A 297 -1.41 -15.45 6.76
CA SER A 297 -1.37 -14.02 7.03
C SER A 297 -0.21 -13.36 6.30
N VAL A 298 0.96 -14.00 6.34
CA VAL A 298 2.12 -13.69 5.51
C VAL A 298 2.59 -14.95 4.79
N TYR A 299 2.71 -14.85 3.48
CA TYR A 299 3.23 -15.92 2.63
C TYR A 299 4.43 -15.43 1.82
N ILE A 300 5.59 -16.03 2.09
CA ILE A 300 6.83 -15.74 1.38
C ILE A 300 7.06 -16.82 0.32
N GLN A 301 7.00 -16.44 -0.95
CA GLN A 301 7.18 -17.37 -2.07
C GLN A 301 8.63 -17.79 -2.20
N ALA A 302 8.86 -18.98 -2.78
CA ALA A 302 10.20 -19.54 -3.00
C ALA A 302 11.14 -18.61 -3.80
N SER A 303 10.59 -17.73 -4.63
CA SER A 303 11.34 -16.76 -5.45
C SER A 303 11.88 -15.55 -4.68
N ALA A 304 11.42 -15.32 -3.45
CA ALA A 304 11.79 -14.12 -2.68
C ALA A 304 13.23 -14.22 -2.15
N PRO A 305 14.12 -13.23 -2.36
CA PRO A 305 15.53 -13.28 -1.97
C PRO A 305 15.78 -12.94 -0.49
N GLY A 306 14.94 -13.43 0.43
CA GLY A 306 15.06 -13.23 1.88
C GLY A 306 14.40 -11.95 2.41
N CYS A 307 13.26 -12.10 3.07
CA CYS A 307 12.49 -11.01 3.69
C CYS A 307 12.88 -10.81 5.15
N THR A 308 12.69 -9.59 5.66
CA THR A 308 12.89 -9.27 7.06
C THR A 308 11.61 -8.70 7.67
N ALA A 309 11.24 -9.16 8.86
CA ALA A 309 10.27 -8.48 9.70
C ALA A 309 10.74 -8.46 11.16
N VAL A 310 10.53 -7.35 11.85
CA VAL A 310 10.83 -7.19 13.28
C VAL A 310 9.63 -6.61 14.03
N ASN A 311 9.53 -6.88 15.34
CA ASN A 311 8.46 -6.37 16.21
C ASN A 311 7.05 -6.56 15.63
N SER A 312 6.85 -7.67 14.91
CA SER A 312 5.67 -7.88 14.07
C SER A 312 4.73 -8.89 14.70
N HIS A 313 3.45 -8.79 14.41
CA HIS A 313 2.45 -9.70 14.96
C HIS A 313 1.67 -10.37 13.83
N PHE A 314 1.81 -11.68 13.68
CA PHE A 314 1.13 -12.43 12.64
C PHE A 314 -0.03 -13.22 13.22
N GLU A 315 -1.25 -12.89 12.76
CA GLU A 315 -2.48 -13.58 13.16
C GLU A 315 -3.50 -13.67 12.02
N GLY A 316 -4.64 -14.33 12.28
CA GLY A 316 -5.85 -14.19 11.47
C GLY A 316 -6.00 -15.17 10.31
N GLY A 317 -4.92 -15.72 9.75
CA GLY A 317 -4.95 -16.75 8.71
C GLY A 317 -5.03 -18.19 9.25
N HIS A 318 -5.17 -19.16 8.34
CA HIS A 318 -4.99 -20.60 8.61
C HIS A 318 -3.53 -20.96 8.93
N CYS A 319 -2.59 -20.08 8.58
CA CYS A 319 -1.21 -20.12 9.02
C CYS A 319 -0.70 -18.67 9.16
N PRO A 320 -0.29 -18.20 10.33
CA PRO A 320 0.24 -16.84 10.48
C PRO A 320 1.41 -16.53 9.55
N LEU A 321 2.42 -17.38 9.52
CA LEU A 321 3.60 -17.19 8.68
C LEU A 321 3.98 -18.46 7.93
N LYS A 322 3.97 -18.38 6.59
CA LYS A 322 4.39 -19.47 5.71
C LYS A 322 5.56 -19.06 4.83
N ILE A 323 6.68 -19.78 4.93
CA ILE A 323 7.96 -19.43 4.30
C ILE A 323 8.40 -20.56 3.38
N LEU A 324 8.49 -20.27 2.08
CA LEU A 324 9.10 -21.17 1.09
C LEU A 324 10.51 -20.75 0.67
N SER A 325 10.90 -19.49 0.86
CA SER A 325 12.21 -18.99 0.47
C SER A 325 13.27 -19.17 1.56
N ASN A 326 14.50 -18.87 1.18
CA ASN A 326 15.67 -18.97 2.04
C ASN A 326 16.07 -17.60 2.61
N GLN A 327 16.90 -17.61 3.65
CA GLN A 327 17.59 -16.42 4.19
C GLN A 327 16.64 -15.30 4.67
N ASN A 328 15.47 -15.66 5.16
CA ASN A 328 14.55 -14.72 5.80
C ASN A 328 14.93 -14.49 7.27
N SER A 329 14.56 -13.34 7.83
CA SER A 329 14.73 -13.02 9.25
C SER A 329 13.46 -12.44 9.84
N PHE A 330 12.78 -13.21 10.69
CA PHE A 330 11.61 -12.79 11.45
C PHE A 330 12.01 -12.76 12.92
N SER A 331 12.26 -11.56 13.46
CA SER A 331 12.83 -11.41 14.80
C SER A 331 11.87 -10.70 15.73
N ASP A 332 11.76 -11.18 16.96
CA ASP A 332 10.92 -10.59 18.01
C ASP A 332 9.46 -10.43 17.54
N CYS A 333 8.94 -11.47 16.88
CA CYS A 333 7.60 -11.49 16.33
C CYS A 333 6.67 -12.39 17.15
N ASP A 334 5.39 -12.04 17.14
CA ASP A 334 4.33 -12.84 17.74
C ASP A 334 3.60 -13.65 16.66
N TYR A 335 3.30 -14.91 16.94
CA TYR A 335 2.65 -15.82 15.98
C TYR A 335 1.44 -16.51 16.59
N TYR A 336 0.25 -16.30 16.01
CA TYR A 336 -0.99 -16.82 16.57
C TYR A 336 -1.97 -17.43 15.55
N ALA A 337 -2.11 -18.76 15.59
CA ALA A 337 -2.91 -19.55 14.65
C ALA A 337 -4.34 -19.86 15.16
N THR A 338 -5.22 -18.85 15.22
CA THR A 338 -6.63 -19.03 15.65
C THR A 338 -7.39 -20.18 14.96
N ARG A 339 -7.11 -20.42 13.68
CA ARG A 339 -7.87 -21.34 12.81
C ARG A 339 -6.98 -22.44 12.19
N GLY A 340 -5.68 -22.38 12.46
CA GLY A 340 -4.65 -23.14 11.78
C GLY A 340 -4.15 -24.38 12.51
N VAL A 341 -3.34 -25.17 11.79
CA VAL A 341 -2.58 -26.28 12.40
C VAL A 341 -1.25 -25.78 12.97
N TYR A 342 -0.60 -24.81 12.32
CA TYR A 342 0.72 -24.29 12.68
C TYR A 342 0.70 -22.76 12.81
N CYS A 343 1.44 -22.21 13.77
CA CYS A 343 1.78 -20.79 13.81
C CYS A 343 2.76 -20.42 12.69
N VAL A 344 3.75 -21.28 12.43
CA VAL A 344 4.76 -21.06 11.42
C VAL A 344 4.97 -22.32 10.59
N GLU A 345 4.98 -22.18 9.27
CA GLU A 345 5.45 -23.22 8.36
C GLU A 345 6.74 -22.77 7.68
N ASN A 346 7.85 -23.43 7.99
CA ASN A 346 9.16 -23.11 7.42
C ASN A 346 9.68 -24.28 6.55
N TYR A 347 9.64 -24.07 5.24
CA TYR A 347 10.17 -25.00 4.24
C TYR A 347 11.54 -24.58 3.71
N GLY A 348 11.95 -23.34 3.96
CA GLY A 348 13.16 -22.77 3.41
C GLY A 348 14.42 -23.05 4.23
N ALA A 349 15.55 -22.64 3.69
CA ALA A 349 16.87 -22.81 4.29
C ALA A 349 17.41 -21.51 4.90
N ALA A 350 18.23 -21.64 5.95
CA ALA A 350 18.94 -20.52 6.57
C ALA A 350 18.03 -19.37 7.03
N ASN A 351 16.78 -19.67 7.39
CA ASN A 351 15.86 -18.69 7.95
C ASN A 351 16.14 -18.51 9.45
N LYS A 352 15.97 -17.27 9.94
CA LYS A 352 16.04 -16.91 11.36
C LYS A 352 14.64 -16.55 11.83
N ILE A 353 14.17 -17.20 12.89
CA ILE A 353 12.80 -17.06 13.40
C ILE A 353 12.89 -16.95 14.92
N SER A 354 12.47 -15.81 15.47
CA SER A 354 12.37 -15.61 16.92
C SER A 354 11.09 -14.89 17.35
N GLY A 355 10.82 -14.97 18.66
CA GLY A 355 9.69 -14.32 19.32
C GLY A 355 8.77 -15.30 20.06
N VAL A 356 7.46 -15.09 20.04
CA VAL A 356 6.51 -15.82 20.88
C VAL A 356 5.46 -16.56 20.05
N LEU A 357 5.29 -17.85 20.34
CA LEU A 357 4.22 -18.68 19.81
C LEU A 357 3.00 -18.61 20.73
N GLY A 358 1.82 -18.39 20.15
CA GLY A 358 0.56 -18.40 20.89
C GLY A 358 0.34 -17.18 21.79
N ALA A 359 0.90 -16.04 21.40
CA ALA A 359 0.85 -14.78 22.13
C ALA A 359 -0.53 -14.10 22.07
N THR A 360 -1.56 -14.66 22.72
CA THR A 360 -2.74 -13.87 23.17
C THR A 360 -3.63 -14.67 24.13
N ALA A 361 -4.13 -13.96 25.15
CA ALA A 361 -4.98 -14.44 26.25
C ALA A 361 -6.42 -14.86 25.84
N ALA A 362 -6.73 -14.91 24.55
CA ALA A 362 -8.08 -15.16 24.02
C ALA A 362 -8.12 -16.39 23.11
N ALA A 363 -7.40 -17.46 23.46
CA ALA A 363 -7.28 -18.65 22.62
C ALA A 363 -8.61 -19.38 22.40
N VAL A 364 -9.30 -19.03 21.30
CA VAL A 364 -10.48 -19.76 20.78
C VAL A 364 -10.11 -21.19 20.37
N ASN A 365 -8.84 -21.43 20.06
CA ASN A 365 -8.30 -22.75 19.73
C ASN A 365 -6.87 -22.91 20.31
N PRO A 366 -6.66 -23.67 21.40
CA PRO A 366 -5.32 -23.96 21.90
C PRO A 366 -4.63 -25.14 21.17
N ASN A 367 -5.33 -25.81 20.24
CA ASN A 367 -4.89 -27.08 19.64
C ASN A 367 -4.00 -26.92 18.40
N TYR A 368 -3.36 -25.77 18.20
CA TYR A 368 -2.35 -25.62 17.14
C TYR A 368 -0.96 -26.04 17.63
N ARG A 369 -0.07 -26.23 16.67
CA ARG A 369 1.37 -26.45 16.83
C ARG A 369 2.11 -25.14 16.59
N GLY A 370 3.30 -25.02 17.15
CA GLY A 370 4.15 -23.83 16.97
C GLY A 370 4.72 -23.77 15.55
N ILE A 371 5.89 -24.36 15.32
CA ILE A 371 6.56 -24.34 14.02
C ILE A 371 6.63 -25.73 13.37
N LEU A 372 6.24 -25.83 12.11
CA LEU A 372 6.62 -26.94 11.22
C LEU A 372 8.00 -26.64 10.64
N LEU A 373 9.02 -27.43 11.01
CA LEU A 373 10.40 -27.26 10.57
C LEU A 373 10.76 -28.31 9.52
N GLN A 374 10.62 -27.97 8.24
CA GLN A 374 11.01 -28.84 7.11
C GLN A 374 12.28 -28.39 6.37
N GLY A 375 12.78 -27.21 6.72
CA GLY A 375 13.98 -26.64 6.13
C GLY A 375 15.29 -27.22 6.65
N VAL A 376 16.39 -26.66 6.14
CA VAL A 376 17.78 -26.97 6.52
C VAL A 376 18.51 -25.73 7.03
N GLY A 377 19.36 -25.87 8.04
CA GLY A 377 20.25 -24.77 8.44
C GLY A 377 19.55 -23.57 9.10
N ASN A 378 18.32 -23.73 9.61
CA ASN A 378 17.56 -22.64 10.20
C ASN A 378 17.97 -22.35 11.64
N MET A 379 17.72 -21.12 12.09
CA MET A 379 17.85 -20.69 13.47
C MET A 379 16.46 -20.37 14.02
N VAL A 380 16.07 -21.07 15.08
CA VAL A 380 14.77 -20.93 15.75
C VAL A 380 15.02 -20.60 17.22
N ASP A 381 14.51 -19.47 17.69
CA ASP A 381 14.61 -19.02 19.08
C ASP A 381 13.25 -18.50 19.58
N LEU A 382 12.44 -19.38 20.16
CA LEU A 382 11.03 -19.11 20.42
C LEU A 382 10.65 -19.31 21.90
N THR A 383 9.69 -18.51 22.35
CA THR A 383 8.95 -18.77 23.58
C THR A 383 7.60 -19.39 23.25
N ASP A 384 7.30 -20.55 23.83
CA ASP A 384 6.00 -21.20 23.69
C ASP A 384 5.03 -20.68 24.77
N GLY A 385 4.04 -19.92 24.33
CA GLY A 385 2.97 -19.36 25.14
C GLY A 385 1.67 -20.19 25.16
N GLY A 386 1.59 -21.34 24.48
CA GLY A 386 0.35 -22.14 24.51
C GLY A 386 0.11 -23.15 23.40
N CYS A 387 1.12 -23.60 22.65
CA CYS A 387 0.96 -24.60 21.58
C CYS A 387 0.75 -26.02 22.15
N VAL A 388 -0.49 -26.39 22.49
CA VAL A 388 -0.80 -27.68 23.16
C VAL A 388 -0.34 -28.89 22.33
N ASN A 389 -0.38 -28.80 21.01
CA ASN A 389 -0.03 -29.92 20.13
C ASN A 389 1.46 -30.01 19.77
N GLY A 390 2.32 -29.21 20.40
CA GLY A 390 3.77 -29.18 20.15
C GLY A 390 4.25 -27.78 19.84
N SER A 391 5.32 -27.33 20.49
CA SER A 391 5.95 -26.04 20.14
C SER A 391 6.73 -26.13 18.82
N ILE A 392 7.12 -27.34 18.43
CA ILE A 392 7.79 -27.64 17.16
C ILE A 392 7.38 -29.02 16.64
N ASP A 393 7.25 -29.13 15.33
CA ASP A 393 7.12 -30.37 14.57
C ASP A 393 8.37 -30.57 13.70
N PHE A 394 9.14 -31.60 14.01
CA PHE A 394 10.36 -31.99 13.29
C PHE A 394 10.10 -32.87 12.06
N ASN A 395 8.86 -33.24 11.77
CA ASN A 395 8.54 -34.09 10.63
C ASN A 395 8.93 -33.41 9.32
N GLY A 396 9.97 -33.95 8.68
CA GLY A 396 10.53 -33.44 7.43
C GLY A 396 11.71 -32.48 7.63
N SER A 397 12.21 -32.27 8.84
CA SER A 397 13.46 -31.52 9.08
C SER A 397 14.61 -32.10 8.25
N GLN A 398 15.31 -31.24 7.53
CA GLN A 398 16.42 -31.62 6.64
C GLN A 398 17.81 -31.48 7.29
N GLY A 399 17.87 -31.15 8.59
CA GLY A 399 19.13 -31.10 9.34
C GLY A 399 19.79 -29.73 9.44
N GLY A 400 20.84 -29.67 10.25
CA GLY A 400 21.65 -28.47 10.44
C GLY A 400 20.92 -27.32 11.12
N ASN A 401 19.70 -27.54 11.63
CA ASN A 401 18.93 -26.51 12.29
C ASN A 401 19.42 -26.31 13.72
N MET A 402 19.39 -25.07 14.18
CA MET A 402 19.65 -24.68 15.56
C MET A 402 18.34 -24.23 16.19
N VAL A 403 17.86 -25.00 17.15
CA VAL A 403 16.55 -24.81 17.78
C VAL A 403 16.72 -24.54 19.27
N ARG A 404 16.18 -23.41 19.73
CA ARG A 404 16.02 -23.05 21.14
C ARG A 404 14.56 -22.71 21.38
N ILE A 405 13.89 -23.45 22.25
CA ILE A 405 12.50 -23.17 22.60
C ILE A 405 12.30 -23.35 24.10
N SER A 406 11.73 -22.34 24.75
CA SER A 406 11.36 -22.43 26.17
C SER A 406 9.90 -22.05 26.40
N GLY A 407 9.28 -22.53 27.47
CA GLY A 407 7.89 -22.17 27.77
C GLY A 407 7.29 -22.93 28.94
N TYR A 408 6.01 -22.67 29.20
CA TYR A 408 5.23 -23.34 30.24
C TYR A 408 3.85 -23.72 29.70
N ARG A 409 3.35 -24.91 30.06
CA ARG A 409 2.02 -25.34 29.66
C ARG A 409 1.31 -26.24 30.66
N ASN A 410 -0.01 -26.26 30.56
CA ASN A 410 -0.89 -27.04 31.45
C ASN A 410 -1.32 -28.40 30.88
N SER A 411 -1.05 -28.70 29.61
CA SER A 411 -1.40 -29.98 28.96
C SER A 411 -0.67 -30.14 27.62
N GLY A 412 -0.82 -31.30 26.96
CA GLY A 412 -0.33 -31.53 25.60
C GLY A 412 1.03 -32.21 25.50
N VAL A 413 1.71 -32.06 24.36
CA VAL A 413 3.01 -32.70 24.06
C VAL A 413 4.06 -31.67 23.67
N PRO A 414 5.30 -31.70 24.20
CA PRO A 414 6.27 -30.61 24.03
C PRO A 414 6.64 -30.38 22.56
N TYR A 415 6.81 -31.44 21.79
CA TYR A 415 7.17 -31.43 20.37
C TYR A 415 6.57 -32.65 19.64
N VAL A 416 6.65 -32.64 18.32
CA VAL A 416 6.21 -33.74 17.43
C VAL A 416 7.37 -34.17 16.54
N GLY A 417 7.46 -35.48 16.27
CA GLY A 417 8.51 -36.05 15.42
C GLY A 417 9.87 -36.17 16.11
N THR A 418 10.88 -36.55 15.33
CA THR A 418 12.25 -36.73 15.80
C THR A 418 13.18 -35.74 15.09
N PRO A 419 14.01 -34.96 15.81
CA PRO A 419 14.96 -34.06 15.17
C PRO A 419 15.93 -34.81 14.27
N HIS A 420 16.25 -34.23 13.11
CA HIS A 420 17.22 -34.81 12.20
C HIS A 420 18.59 -34.95 12.89
N PRO A 421 19.40 -36.01 12.66
CA PRO A 421 20.71 -36.23 13.29
C PRO A 421 21.60 -34.98 13.41
N ALA A 422 21.66 -34.18 12.35
CA ALA A 422 22.44 -32.95 12.29
C ALA A 422 21.81 -31.70 12.95
N ASP A 423 20.60 -31.79 13.51
CA ASP A 423 19.99 -30.68 14.24
C ASP A 423 20.61 -30.53 15.65
N VAL A 424 20.78 -29.28 16.08
CA VAL A 424 21.10 -28.90 17.45
C VAL A 424 19.83 -28.39 18.12
N VAL A 425 19.43 -29.03 19.22
CA VAL A 425 18.16 -28.73 19.87
C VAL A 425 18.36 -28.49 21.36
N ASP A 426 17.80 -27.40 21.86
CA ASP A 426 17.62 -27.12 23.28
C ASP A 426 16.18 -26.68 23.51
N LEU A 427 15.33 -27.63 23.91
CA LEU A 427 13.90 -27.41 24.13
C LEU A 427 13.57 -27.70 25.59
N VAL A 428 13.01 -26.70 26.28
CA VAL A 428 12.65 -26.77 27.69
C VAL A 428 11.22 -26.25 27.87
N ILE A 429 10.26 -27.16 27.91
CA ILE A 429 8.87 -26.84 28.18
C ILE A 429 8.51 -27.36 29.57
N LEU A 430 8.02 -26.49 30.45
CA LEU A 430 7.62 -26.84 31.82
C LEU A 430 6.12 -27.13 31.92
N GLY A 431 5.71 -27.80 33.00
CA GLY A 431 4.30 -28.06 33.34
C GLY A 431 3.73 -29.39 32.82
N ALA A 432 2.41 -29.57 32.91
CA ALA A 432 1.72 -30.88 32.79
C ALA A 432 1.59 -31.45 31.36
N GLY A 433 2.21 -30.80 30.38
CA GLY A 433 2.46 -31.35 29.03
C GLY A 433 3.88 -31.04 28.54
N GLY A 434 4.76 -30.69 29.49
CA GLY A 434 6.12 -30.26 29.21
C GLY A 434 7.07 -31.42 28.91
N GLY A 435 8.31 -31.05 28.62
CA GLY A 435 9.41 -31.97 28.37
C GLY A 435 10.68 -31.22 28.07
N VAL A 436 11.80 -31.94 28.23
CA VAL A 436 13.13 -31.44 27.90
C VAL A 436 13.68 -32.29 26.78
N LEU A 437 14.18 -31.64 25.73
CA LEU A 437 14.89 -32.29 24.64
C LEU A 437 16.18 -31.51 24.39
N THR A 438 17.30 -32.11 24.76
CA THR A 438 18.63 -31.57 24.48
C THR A 438 19.35 -32.51 23.52
N LYS A 439 19.80 -31.96 22.40
CA LYS A 439 20.58 -32.66 21.40
C LYS A 439 21.77 -31.78 21.01
N PRO A 440 22.99 -32.11 21.46
CA PRO A 440 24.18 -31.38 21.06
C PRO A 440 24.53 -31.69 19.60
N TYR A 441 25.35 -30.82 19.00
CA TYR A 441 25.90 -31.07 17.67
C TYR A 441 26.69 -32.39 17.64
N SER A 442 26.20 -33.38 16.90
CA SER A 442 26.99 -34.55 16.53
C SER A 442 27.64 -34.28 15.18
N ALA A 443 28.95 -34.05 15.20
CA ALA A 443 29.77 -33.81 14.01
C ALA A 443 29.74 -34.98 13.02
#